data_AF-A0A7S2GTB6-F1
#
_entry.id   AF-A0A7S2GTB6-F1
#
_cell.length_a   1.000
_cell.length_b   1.000
_cell.length_c   1.000
_cell.angle_alpha   90.00
_cell.angle_beta   90.00
_cell.angle_gamma   90.00
#
_symmetry.space_group_name_H-M   'P 1'
#
loop_
_entity.id
_entity.type
_entity.pdbx_description
1 polymer ?
#
loop_
_entity_poly.entity_id
_entity_poly.type
_entity_poly.pdbx_seq_one_letter_code
_entity_poly.pdbx_strand_id
1 'polypeptide(L)'
;RVSVAAEATTFSNSIYRNRHFQAMAFFAALLALAAQQTYALHTYGGEVLPAAAGRSILAYKVVADSLPEAKCLDGTPPVLYFFNGSDPSRITIHHEGGMWCGSLEDCAQRSLTDCGSSRNYPDTYDL
;
A
#
# COMPACT_ATOMS: atom_id res chain seq x y z
N ARG A 1 -3.44 33.97 24.31
CA ARG A 1 -2.89 33.12 25.40
C ARG A 1 -1.39 33.06 25.17
N VAL A 2 -0.67 33.90 25.91
CA VAL A 2 0.30 33.54 26.97
C VAL A 2 1.66 33.14 26.40
N SER A 3 2.60 34.02 26.70
CA SER A 3 4.03 34.08 26.47
C SER A 3 4.81 32.87 27.00
N VAL A 4 5.97 32.60 26.40
CA VAL A 4 7.17 32.21 27.16
C VAL A 4 8.35 33.01 26.62
N ALA A 5 8.87 33.88 27.47
CA ALA A 5 10.14 34.58 27.32
C ALA A 5 11.27 33.70 27.88
N ALA A 6 12.48 33.87 27.37
CA ALA A 6 13.75 33.82 28.10
C ALA A 6 14.87 34.00 27.06
N GLU A 7 15.46 35.19 26.96
CA GLU A 7 16.65 35.55 27.73
C GLU A 7 17.89 34.74 27.33
N ALA A 8 18.59 35.26 26.32
CA ALA A 8 20.05 35.33 26.36
C ALA A 8 20.47 36.60 25.63
N THR A 9 20.31 37.71 26.36
CA THR A 9 21.22 38.85 26.38
C THR A 9 22.51 38.63 25.57
N THR A 10 22.68 39.46 24.54
CA THR A 10 23.77 40.46 24.51
C THR A 10 25.00 40.06 25.32
N PHE A 11 25.73 39.03 24.88
CA PHE A 11 27.08 38.80 25.35
C PHE A 11 27.96 38.42 24.17
N SER A 12 28.91 39.31 23.92
CA SER A 12 30.03 39.13 23.01
C SER A 12 29.81 39.45 21.53
N ASN A 13 29.59 40.74 21.25
CA ASN A 13 30.06 41.41 20.02
C ASN A 13 31.62 41.40 19.89
N SER A 14 32.29 40.34 20.33
CA SER A 14 33.76 40.29 20.45
C SER A 14 34.40 38.94 20.06
N ILE A 15 33.68 37.98 19.49
CA ILE A 15 34.27 36.72 18.99
C ILE A 15 34.03 36.54 17.48
N TYR A 16 33.98 37.65 16.75
CA TYR A 16 33.90 37.66 15.27
C TYR A 16 35.17 38.25 14.66
N ARG A 17 36.34 37.94 15.24
CA ARG A 17 37.63 38.44 14.76
C ARG A 17 38.72 37.38 14.80
N ASN A 18 38.46 36.20 14.23
CA ASN A 18 39.51 35.22 13.92
C ASN A 18 39.09 34.28 12.79
N ARG A 19 39.79 34.38 11.63
CA ARG A 19 39.56 33.55 10.42
C ARG A 19 39.68 32.04 10.69
N HIS A 20 40.39 31.64 11.74
CA HIS A 20 40.56 30.24 12.13
C HIS A 20 39.30 29.62 12.76
N PHE A 21 38.48 30.42 13.47
CA PHE A 21 37.28 29.90 14.14
C PHE A 21 36.16 29.60 13.13
N GLN A 22 36.07 30.40 12.06
CA GLN A 22 35.15 30.14 10.95
C GLN A 22 35.52 28.87 10.19
N ALA A 23 36.82 28.65 9.92
CA ALA A 23 37.27 27.45 9.21
C ALA A 23 36.94 26.14 9.98
N MET A 24 37.06 26.15 11.31
CA MET A 24 36.72 24.99 12.15
C MET A 24 35.20 24.74 12.21
N ALA A 25 34.38 25.79 12.24
CA ALA A 25 32.93 25.65 12.18
C ALA A 25 32.44 25.08 10.83
N PHE A 26 33.06 25.50 9.72
CA PHE A 26 32.79 24.93 8.40
C PHE A 26 33.25 23.47 8.28
N PHE A 27 34.42 23.11 8.81
CA PHE A 27 34.90 21.72 8.81
C PHE A 27 34.03 20.80 9.67
N ALA A 28 33.57 21.26 10.84
CA ALA A 28 32.66 20.52 11.69
C ALA A 28 31.29 20.31 11.03
N ALA A 29 30.75 21.33 10.35
CA ALA A 29 29.50 21.22 9.58
C ALA A 29 29.64 20.28 8.37
N LEU A 30 30.79 20.28 7.68
CA LEU A 30 31.07 19.36 6.57
C LEU A 30 31.21 17.90 7.02
N LEU A 31 31.84 17.65 8.18
CA LEU A 31 31.92 16.31 8.76
C LEU A 31 30.56 15.80 9.26
N ALA A 32 29.71 16.68 9.81
CA ALA A 32 28.36 16.31 10.22
C ALA A 32 27.45 15.96 9.02
N LEU A 33 27.61 16.63 7.87
CA LEU A 33 26.91 16.28 6.63
C LEU A 33 27.39 14.96 6.00
N ALA A 34 28.65 14.57 6.24
CA ALA A 34 29.20 13.29 5.76
C ALA A 34 28.76 12.08 6.61
N ALA A 35 28.19 12.29 7.80
CA ALA A 35 27.82 11.22 8.72
C ALA A 35 26.36 10.74 8.61
N GLN A 36 25.55 11.27 7.67
CA GLN A 36 24.13 10.92 7.53
C GLN A 36 23.81 9.95 6.37
N GLN A 37 24.79 9.26 5.78
CA GLN A 37 24.54 8.40 4.60
C GLN A 37 24.99 6.93 4.72
N THR A 38 25.26 6.42 5.91
CA THR A 38 25.58 4.99 6.10
C THR A 38 24.51 4.25 6.88
N TYR A 39 23.27 4.29 6.41
CA TYR A 39 22.30 3.26 6.73
C TYR A 39 21.69 2.70 5.43
N ALA A 40 21.93 1.41 5.25
CA ALA A 40 21.38 0.50 4.26
C ALA A 40 21.85 0.66 2.80
N LEU A 41 22.93 -0.05 2.44
CA LEU A 41 22.90 -0.85 1.22
C LEU A 41 23.85 -2.04 1.34
N HIS A 42 23.30 -3.22 1.63
CA HIS A 42 23.95 -4.48 1.28
C HIS A 42 23.61 -4.76 -0.19
N THR A 43 24.63 -4.77 -1.04
CA THR A 43 24.52 -5.09 -2.46
C THR A 43 24.35 -6.59 -2.67
N TYR A 44 23.28 -6.99 -3.35
CA TYR A 44 23.32 -8.09 -4.32
C TYR A 44 22.36 -7.72 -5.44
N GLY A 45 22.89 -7.71 -6.67
CA GLY A 45 22.27 -7.13 -7.86
C GLY A 45 20.78 -7.43 -8.04
N GLY A 46 19.99 -6.38 -7.97
CA GLY A 46 18.60 -6.33 -8.40
C GLY A 46 18.28 -4.86 -8.61
N GLU A 47 17.81 -4.52 -9.79
CA GLU A 47 17.25 -3.21 -10.11
C GLU A 47 16.22 -2.85 -9.02
N VAL A 48 16.46 -1.77 -8.26
CA VAL A 48 15.47 -1.24 -7.34
C VAL A 48 14.44 -0.53 -8.21
N LEU A 49 13.49 -1.30 -8.73
CA LEU A 49 12.25 -0.73 -9.25
C LEU A 49 11.65 0.08 -8.09
N PRO A 50 11.33 1.38 -8.27
CA PRO A 50 10.54 2.09 -7.28
C PRO A 50 9.32 1.22 -7.00
N ALA A 51 8.99 1.00 -5.72
CA ALA A 51 7.76 0.33 -5.33
C ALA A 51 6.66 0.94 -6.20
N ALA A 52 6.18 0.17 -7.18
CA ALA A 52 5.30 0.68 -8.21
C ALA A 52 4.17 1.38 -7.45
N ALA A 53 4.01 2.69 -7.67
CA ALA A 53 2.86 3.41 -7.15
C ALA A 53 1.65 2.55 -7.48
N GLY A 54 0.99 2.02 -6.43
CA GLY A 54 0.03 0.91 -6.54
C GLY A 54 -0.97 1.22 -7.63
N ARG A 55 -0.76 0.61 -8.80
CA ARG A 55 -1.66 0.79 -9.92
C ARG A 55 -2.80 -0.17 -9.67
N SER A 56 -3.86 0.35 -9.05
CA SER A 56 -5.17 -0.29 -8.99
C SER A 56 -5.51 -0.81 -10.38
N ILE A 57 -5.63 -2.14 -10.50
CA ILE A 57 -6.09 -2.74 -11.74
C ILE A 57 -7.60 -2.93 -11.60
N LEU A 58 -8.36 -2.07 -12.28
CA LEU A 58 -9.81 -2.14 -12.25
C LEU A 58 -10.31 -3.31 -13.10
N ALA A 59 -10.80 -4.35 -12.44
CA ALA A 59 -11.45 -5.49 -13.09
C ALA A 59 -12.95 -5.24 -13.25
N TYR A 60 -13.55 -5.72 -14.35
CA TYR A 60 -14.98 -5.57 -14.65
C TYR A 60 -15.75 -6.85 -14.36
N LYS A 61 -16.98 -6.70 -13.86
CA LYS A 61 -17.90 -7.77 -13.52
C LYS A 61 -18.44 -8.48 -14.76
N VAL A 62 -18.45 -9.81 -14.72
CA VAL A 62 -19.14 -10.69 -15.67
C VAL A 62 -20.01 -11.65 -14.88
N VAL A 63 -21.32 -11.62 -15.13
CA VAL A 63 -22.29 -12.54 -14.52
C VAL A 63 -22.38 -13.79 -15.38
N ALA A 64 -22.18 -14.97 -14.79
CA ALA A 64 -22.24 -16.24 -15.52
C ALA A 64 -23.69 -16.80 -15.55
N ASP A 65 -24.60 -16.07 -16.18
CA ASP A 65 -26.03 -16.40 -16.26
C ASP A 65 -26.37 -17.49 -17.30
N SER A 66 -25.51 -17.65 -18.32
CA SER A 66 -25.65 -18.67 -19.37
C SER A 66 -25.54 -20.12 -18.87
N LEU A 67 -25.09 -20.33 -17.63
CA LEU A 67 -24.97 -21.63 -16.97
C LEU A 67 -26.02 -21.71 -15.84
N PRO A 68 -27.27 -22.13 -16.13
CA PRO A 68 -28.37 -22.04 -15.16
C PRO A 68 -28.17 -22.89 -13.90
N GLU A 69 -27.31 -23.90 -13.96
CA GLU A 69 -26.99 -24.76 -12.81
C GLU A 69 -25.82 -24.25 -11.96
N ALA A 70 -25.08 -23.25 -12.44
CA ALA A 70 -24.02 -22.61 -11.68
C ALA A 70 -24.65 -21.56 -10.75
N LYS A 71 -24.57 -21.81 -9.44
CA LYS A 71 -25.28 -21.03 -8.43
C LYS A 71 -24.42 -20.80 -7.19
N CYS A 72 -24.59 -19.62 -6.60
CA CYS A 72 -24.16 -19.33 -5.24
C CYS A 72 -25.07 -20.07 -4.24
N LEU A 73 -24.73 -20.04 -2.94
CA LEU A 73 -25.51 -20.72 -1.89
C LEU A 73 -26.96 -20.21 -1.80
N ASP A 74 -27.20 -18.94 -2.14
CA ASP A 74 -28.53 -18.33 -2.17
C ASP A 74 -29.28 -18.47 -3.52
N GLY A 75 -28.69 -19.15 -4.51
CA GLY A 75 -29.27 -19.32 -5.85
C GLY A 75 -29.03 -18.16 -6.83
N THR A 76 -28.30 -17.12 -6.43
CA THR A 76 -27.83 -16.10 -7.39
C THR A 76 -26.80 -16.68 -8.36
N PRO A 77 -26.68 -16.13 -9.59
CA PRO A 77 -25.64 -16.57 -10.52
C PRO A 77 -24.24 -16.18 -10.00
N PRO A 78 -23.21 -17.00 -10.23
CA PRO A 78 -21.84 -16.65 -9.86
C PRO A 78 -21.31 -15.51 -10.74
N VAL A 79 -20.31 -14.81 -10.22
CA VAL A 79 -19.69 -13.64 -10.84
C VAL A 79 -18.20 -13.87 -10.97
N LEU A 80 -17.64 -13.43 -12.09
CA LEU A 80 -16.20 -13.34 -12.31
C LEU A 80 -15.82 -11.88 -12.55
N TYR A 81 -14.62 -11.50 -12.12
CA TYR A 81 -14.03 -10.22 -12.46
C TYR A 81 -12.89 -10.44 -13.46
N PHE A 82 -12.96 -9.73 -14.58
CA PHE A 82 -11.95 -9.81 -15.64
C PHE A 82 -11.19 -8.49 -15.73
N PHE A 83 -9.88 -8.59 -15.92
CA PHE A 83 -9.06 -7.48 -16.36
C PHE A 83 -8.11 -7.97 -17.44
N ASN A 84 -7.78 -7.09 -18.38
CA ASN A 84 -6.81 -7.40 -19.41
C ASN A 84 -5.40 -7.16 -18.86
N GLY A 85 -4.65 -8.24 -18.71
CA GLY A 85 -3.22 -8.18 -18.43
C GLY A 85 -2.42 -7.68 -19.64
N SER A 86 -1.11 -7.49 -19.44
CA SER A 86 -0.21 -7.04 -20.51
C SER A 86 0.16 -8.11 -21.53
N ASP A 87 0.10 -9.38 -21.14
CA ASP A 87 0.46 -10.52 -21.98
C ASP A 87 -0.79 -11.37 -22.29
N PRO A 88 -1.30 -11.36 -23.54
CA PRO A 88 -2.51 -12.10 -23.91
C PRO A 88 -2.28 -13.63 -23.96
N SER A 89 -1.02 -14.09 -23.91
CA SER A 89 -0.69 -15.53 -23.88
C SER A 89 -0.76 -16.14 -22.48
N ARG A 90 -0.93 -15.31 -21.44
CA ARG A 90 -0.93 -15.72 -20.04
C ARG A 90 -2.28 -15.46 -19.40
N ILE A 91 -2.77 -16.46 -18.70
CA ILE A 91 -4.01 -16.39 -17.93
C ILE A 91 -3.68 -16.66 -16.47
N THR A 92 -4.16 -15.78 -15.59
CA THR A 92 -4.11 -15.97 -14.14
C THR A 92 -5.55 -16.05 -13.63
N ILE A 93 -5.86 -17.09 -12.86
CA ILE A 93 -7.16 -17.26 -12.22
C ILE A 93 -6.95 -17.16 -10.72
N HIS A 94 -7.61 -16.20 -10.08
CA HIS A 94 -7.62 -16.03 -8.64
C HIS A 94 -8.94 -16.55 -8.07
N HIS A 95 -8.85 -17.43 -7.08
CA HIS A 95 -10.01 -17.88 -6.31
C HIS A 95 -9.98 -17.19 -4.95
N GLU A 96 -10.99 -16.38 -4.67
CA GLU A 96 -11.15 -15.75 -3.36
C GLU A 96 -11.36 -16.84 -2.29
N GLY A 97 -10.78 -16.62 -1.11
CA GLY A 97 -10.99 -17.45 0.06
C GLY A 97 -12.27 -17.10 0.83
N GLY A 98 -12.34 -17.47 2.10
CA GLY A 98 -13.44 -17.07 2.98
C GLY A 98 -13.97 -18.12 3.95
N MET A 99 -13.25 -19.23 4.16
CA MET A 99 -13.73 -20.41 4.92
C MET A 99 -14.90 -21.13 4.21
N TRP A 100 -15.37 -22.23 4.80
CA TRP A 100 -16.54 -23.01 4.35
C TRP A 100 -17.61 -23.07 5.45
N CYS A 101 -18.79 -23.59 5.11
CA CYS A 101 -19.85 -23.90 6.08
C CYS A 101 -19.96 -25.42 6.31
N GLY A 102 -20.30 -25.83 7.54
CA GLY A 102 -20.27 -27.24 7.95
C GLY A 102 -21.63 -27.86 8.32
N SER A 103 -22.68 -27.06 8.44
CA SER A 103 -24.04 -27.52 8.78
C SER A 103 -25.09 -26.76 7.96
N LEU A 104 -26.30 -27.29 7.88
CA LEU A 104 -27.39 -26.64 7.14
C LEU A 104 -27.66 -25.22 7.68
N GLU A 105 -27.69 -25.06 9.01
CA GLU A 105 -27.91 -23.78 9.67
C GLU A 105 -26.79 -22.78 9.33
N ASP A 106 -25.53 -23.22 9.42
CA ASP A 106 -24.36 -22.40 9.09
C ASP A 106 -24.34 -21.98 7.61
N CYS A 107 -24.64 -22.91 6.70
CA CYS A 107 -24.74 -22.59 5.28
C CYS A 107 -25.92 -21.65 4.97
N ALA A 108 -27.05 -21.81 5.66
CA ALA A 108 -28.19 -20.91 5.52
C ALA A 108 -27.83 -19.48 5.97
N GLN A 109 -27.18 -19.32 7.11
CA GLN A 109 -26.70 -18.01 7.57
C GLN A 109 -25.66 -17.42 6.60
N ARG A 110 -24.72 -18.24 6.13
CA ARG A 110 -23.68 -17.80 5.19
C ARG A 110 -24.24 -17.37 3.84
N SER A 111 -25.34 -17.98 3.37
CA SER A 111 -26.03 -17.59 2.13
C SER A 111 -26.52 -16.13 2.13
N LEU A 112 -26.67 -15.52 3.31
CA LEU A 112 -27.08 -14.13 3.47
C LEU A 112 -25.92 -13.12 3.36
N THR A 113 -24.70 -13.61 3.18
CA THR A 113 -23.46 -12.81 3.11
C THR A 113 -22.88 -12.80 1.71
N ASP A 114 -21.91 -11.92 1.46
CA ASP A 114 -21.20 -11.84 0.17
C ASP A 114 -20.37 -13.12 -0.11
N CYS A 115 -20.08 -13.94 0.90
CA CYS A 115 -19.45 -15.24 0.70
C CYS A 115 -20.42 -16.35 0.23
N GLY A 116 -21.72 -16.07 0.18
CA GLY A 116 -22.76 -17.02 -0.22
C GLY A 116 -23.76 -16.48 -1.25
N SER A 117 -23.66 -15.20 -1.61
CA SER A 117 -24.54 -14.48 -2.54
C SER A 117 -23.74 -13.49 -3.37
N SER A 118 -24.05 -13.39 -4.67
CA SER A 118 -23.47 -12.38 -5.56
C SER A 118 -24.29 -11.08 -5.64
N ARG A 119 -25.35 -10.96 -4.83
CA ARG A 119 -26.32 -9.86 -4.92
C ARG A 119 -25.72 -8.48 -4.72
N ASN A 120 -24.73 -8.36 -3.84
CA ASN A 120 -24.12 -7.07 -3.48
C ASN A 120 -22.76 -6.84 -4.16
N TYR A 121 -22.37 -7.70 -5.10
CA TYR A 121 -21.06 -7.58 -5.73
C TYR A 121 -21.00 -6.32 -6.60
N PRO A 122 -19.99 -5.45 -6.41
CA PRO A 122 -19.85 -4.23 -7.20
C PRO A 122 -19.59 -4.54 -8.68
N ASP A 123 -19.84 -3.57 -9.56
CA ASP A 123 -19.60 -3.74 -11.00
C ASP A 123 -18.10 -3.77 -11.35
N THR A 124 -17.26 -3.33 -10.42
CA THR A 124 -15.80 -3.31 -10.57
C THR A 124 -15.09 -3.74 -9.29
N TYR A 125 -13.91 -4.32 -9.44
CA TYR A 125 -13.07 -4.76 -8.34
C TYR A 125 -11.66 -4.16 -8.45
N ASP A 126 -11.13 -3.69 -7.33
CA ASP A 126 -9.77 -3.14 -7.22
C ASP A 126 -8.80 -4.27 -6.83
N LEU A 127 -7.84 -4.55 -7.72
CA LEU A 127 -6.83 -5.61 -7.57
C LEU A 127 -5.44 -5.04 -7.26
#